data_AF-A0A7S1NB84-F1
#
_entry.id   AF-A0A7S1NB84-F1
#
_cell.length_a   1.000
_cell.length_b   1.000
_cell.length_c   1.000
_cell.angle_alpha   90.00
_cell.angle_beta   90.00
_cell.angle_gamma   90.00
#
_symmetry.space_group_name_H-M   'P 1'
#
loop_
_entity.id
_entity.type
_entity.pdbx_description
1 polymer ?
#
loop_
_entity_poly.entity_id
_entity_poly.type
_entity_poly.pdbx_seq_one_letter_code
_entity_poly.pdbx_strand_id
1 'polypeptide(L)'
;SGTCECQNNAAGHFAGDSCERCFGEYFGVDCTLLCPKDSQGVNCAGHGVCTEAGACACQADATFGFWTGAVCTGCQAGYYGPYCKLVCPGGSCNQCAGHGTCRDGVA
;
A
#
# COMPACT_ATOMS: atom_id res chain seq x y z
N SER A 1 2.32 7.16 -36.57
CA SER A 1 2.10 7.36 -35.13
C SER A 1 3.44 7.58 -34.47
N GLY A 2 3.56 8.56 -33.57
CA GLY A 2 4.76 8.73 -32.75
C GLY A 2 4.58 8.04 -31.39
N THR A 3 5.68 7.59 -30.79
CA THR A 3 5.73 7.02 -29.44
C THR A 3 6.71 7.86 -28.60
N CYS A 4 6.42 8.07 -27.32
CA CYS A 4 7.35 8.72 -26.40
C CYS A 4 8.33 7.69 -25.83
N GLU A 5 9.59 8.09 -25.65
CA GLU A 5 10.59 7.33 -24.91
C GLU A 5 10.86 8.05 -23.59
N CYS A 6 10.45 7.44 -22.48
CA CYS A 6 10.49 8.09 -21.18
C CYS A 6 11.88 8.00 -20.54
N GLN A 7 12.28 9.10 -19.91
CA GLN A 7 13.52 9.16 -19.16
C GLN A 7 13.47 8.25 -17.94
N ASN A 8 14.51 7.44 -17.78
CA ASN A 8 14.67 6.53 -16.65
C ASN A 8 16.14 6.55 -16.18
N ASN A 9 16.53 7.62 -15.47
CA ASN A 9 17.89 7.83 -14.98
C ASN A 9 17.87 8.70 -13.70
N ALA A 10 19.05 9.13 -13.24
CA ALA A 10 19.19 9.91 -12.01
C ALA A 10 18.41 11.24 -11.96
N ALA A 11 18.03 11.81 -13.11
CA ALA A 11 17.22 13.02 -13.18
C ALA A 11 15.70 12.75 -13.19
N GLY A 12 15.27 11.49 -13.26
CA GLY A 12 13.88 11.10 -13.09
C GLY A 12 13.54 9.74 -13.69
N HIS A 13 12.55 9.09 -13.10
CA HIS A 13 12.07 7.77 -13.48
C HIS A 13 10.62 7.85 -13.98
N PHE A 14 10.42 8.23 -15.23
CA PHE A 14 9.11 8.47 -15.84
C PHE A 14 8.59 7.24 -16.60
N ALA A 15 7.26 7.14 -16.71
CA ALA A 15 6.52 6.06 -17.35
C ALA A 15 5.17 6.57 -17.91
N GLY A 16 4.53 5.76 -18.75
CA GLY A 16 3.28 6.09 -19.43
C GLY A 16 3.48 6.46 -20.90
N ASP A 17 2.38 6.51 -21.65
CA ASP A 17 2.43 6.73 -23.10
C ASP A 17 2.89 8.16 -23.45
N SER A 18 2.75 9.09 -22.50
CA SER A 18 3.23 10.48 -22.58
C SER A 18 4.21 10.86 -21.46
N CYS A 19 4.78 9.88 -20.76
CA CYS A 19 5.75 10.08 -19.67
C CYS A 19 5.25 10.94 -18.50
N GLU A 20 3.93 10.94 -18.30
CA GLU A 20 3.22 11.76 -17.33
C GLU A 20 3.16 11.14 -15.92
N ARG A 21 3.56 9.87 -15.79
CA ARG A 21 3.54 9.13 -14.52
C ARG A 21 4.95 8.75 -14.11
N CYS A 22 5.12 8.47 -12.83
CA CYS A 22 6.34 7.87 -12.36
C CYS A 22 6.36 6.36 -12.61
N PHE A 23 7.55 5.82 -12.82
CA PHE A 23 7.79 4.39 -12.73
C PHE A 23 7.37 3.91 -11.33
N GLY A 24 6.77 2.72 -11.21
CA GLY A 24 5.95 2.34 -10.04
C GLY A 24 6.65 2.31 -8.67
N GLU A 25 7.97 2.49 -8.62
CA GLU A 25 8.73 2.62 -7.37
C GLU A 25 8.99 4.08 -6.95
N TYR A 26 8.61 5.05 -7.79
CA TYR A 26 8.91 6.45 -7.62
C TYR A 26 7.65 7.32 -7.57
N PHE A 27 7.78 8.49 -6.95
CA PHE A 27 6.74 9.51 -6.88
C PHE A 27 7.36 10.92 -6.89
N GLY A 28 6.49 11.93 -6.84
CA GLY A 28 6.86 13.33 -6.84
C GLY A 28 6.97 13.92 -8.24
N VAL A 29 7.10 15.25 -8.31
CA VAL A 29 7.06 16.01 -9.57
C VAL A 29 8.13 15.58 -10.57
N ASP A 30 9.31 15.17 -10.08
CA ASP A 30 10.44 14.74 -10.92
C ASP A 30 10.62 13.21 -10.94
N CYS A 31 9.71 12.44 -10.31
CA CYS A 31 9.81 10.99 -10.21
C CYS A 31 11.17 10.48 -9.67
N THR A 32 11.74 11.19 -8.69
CA THR A 32 13.03 10.87 -8.05
C THR A 32 12.87 10.35 -6.62
N LEU A 33 11.69 10.50 -6.01
CA LEU A 33 11.43 10.10 -4.63
C LEU A 33 10.94 8.65 -4.59
N LEU A 34 11.46 7.84 -3.67
CA LEU A 34 11.11 6.42 -3.56
C LEU A 34 9.84 6.19 -2.74
N CYS A 35 8.95 5.37 -3.27
CA CYS A 35 7.75 4.93 -2.56
C CYS A 35 8.09 4.24 -1.23
N PRO A 36 7.21 4.34 -0.22
CA PRO A 36 7.40 3.64 1.04
C PRO A 36 7.51 2.13 0.81
N LYS A 37 8.56 1.53 1.37
CA LYS A 37 8.88 0.10 1.25
C LYS A 37 8.80 -0.55 2.62
N ASP A 38 8.40 -1.81 2.64
CA ASP A 38 8.48 -2.64 3.84
C ASP A 38 9.93 -3.08 4.14
N SER A 39 10.11 -3.89 5.19
CA SER A 39 11.42 -4.42 5.56
C SER A 39 12.09 -5.30 4.48
N GLN A 40 11.32 -5.80 3.52
CA GLN A 40 11.79 -6.64 2.42
C GLN A 40 12.04 -5.83 1.14
N GLY A 41 11.85 -4.51 1.18
CA GLY A 41 12.05 -3.63 0.03
C GLY A 41 10.88 -3.60 -0.95
N VAL A 42 9.71 -4.11 -0.57
CA VAL A 42 8.51 -4.16 -1.41
C VAL A 42 7.67 -2.90 -1.21
N ASN A 43 7.33 -2.21 -2.30
CA ASN A 43 6.50 -1.01 -2.26
C ASN A 43 5.15 -1.31 -1.63
N CYS A 44 4.80 -0.56 -0.58
CA CYS A 44 3.54 -0.74 0.16
C CYS A 44 3.28 -2.21 0.55
N ALA A 45 4.35 -2.97 0.83
CA ALA A 45 4.33 -4.41 1.12
C ALA A 45 3.62 -5.28 0.05
N GLY A 46 3.35 -4.75 -1.15
CA GLY A 46 2.52 -5.42 -2.16
C GLY A 46 1.01 -5.40 -1.85
N HIS A 47 0.60 -4.68 -0.81
CA HIS A 47 -0.79 -4.57 -0.32
C HIS A 47 -1.39 -3.19 -0.56
N GLY A 48 -0.77 -2.40 -1.43
CA GLY A 48 -1.22 -1.05 -1.76
C GLY A 48 -0.52 -0.50 -2.98
N VAL A 49 -0.97 0.68 -3.38
CA VAL A 49 -0.38 1.44 -4.49
C VAL A 49 0.21 2.73 -3.94
N CYS A 50 1.42 3.04 -4.36
CA CYS A 50 2.05 4.31 -4.05
C CYS A 50 1.36 5.44 -4.82
N THR A 51 0.92 6.45 -4.09
CA THR A 51 0.26 7.63 -4.66
C THR A 51 1.29 8.69 -5.07
N GLU A 52 0.86 9.65 -5.87
CA GLU A 52 1.71 10.80 -6.28
C GLU A 52 2.20 11.63 -5.09
N ALA A 53 1.50 11.57 -3.95
CA ALA A 53 1.88 12.21 -2.70
C ALA A 53 2.96 11.43 -1.90
N GLY A 54 3.40 10.26 -2.37
CA GLY A 54 4.37 9.43 -1.66
C GLY A 54 3.79 8.64 -0.49
N ALA A 55 2.46 8.51 -0.42
CA ALA A 55 1.77 7.69 0.56
C ALA A 55 1.27 6.40 -0.07
N CYS A 56 1.27 5.31 0.70
CA CYS A 56 0.64 4.06 0.28
C CYS A 56 -0.87 4.12 0.46
N ALA A 57 -1.60 3.98 -0.63
CA ALA A 57 -3.02 3.69 -0.63
C ALA A 57 -3.21 2.18 -0.48
N CYS A 58 -3.45 1.73 0.75
CA CYS A 58 -3.62 0.31 1.07
C CYS A 58 -4.93 -0.24 0.52
N GLN A 59 -4.89 -1.49 0.07
CA GLN A 59 -6.07 -2.24 -0.31
C GLN A 59 -6.98 -2.44 0.91
N ALA A 60 -8.28 -2.29 0.70
CA ALA A 60 -9.28 -2.31 1.76
C ALA A 60 -10.57 -3.02 1.29
N ASP A 61 -10.40 -4.24 0.79
CA ASP A 61 -11.49 -5.03 0.21
C ASP A 61 -11.38 -6.53 0.53
N ALA A 62 -12.47 -7.26 0.37
CA ALA A 62 -12.53 -8.68 0.70
C ALA A 62 -11.66 -9.58 -0.21
N THR A 63 -11.31 -9.12 -1.41
CA THR A 63 -10.52 -9.87 -2.39
C THR A 63 -9.04 -9.82 -2.05
N PHE A 64 -8.52 -8.65 -1.68
CA PHE A 64 -7.10 -8.45 -1.44
C PHE A 64 -6.71 -8.26 0.03
N GLY A 65 -7.68 -7.95 0.88
CA GLY A 65 -7.50 -7.77 2.33
C GLY A 65 -7.79 -6.35 2.77
N PHE A 66 -7.95 -6.18 4.08
CA PHE A 66 -8.20 -4.91 4.75
C PHE A 66 -6.91 -4.41 5.41
N TRP A 67 -6.02 -3.81 4.61
CA TRP A 67 -4.68 -3.40 5.03
C TRP A 67 -4.61 -1.94 5.50
N THR A 68 -3.63 -1.64 6.34
CA THR A 68 -3.40 -0.30 6.89
C THR A 68 -1.94 -0.08 7.29
N GLY A 69 -1.65 1.15 7.71
CA GLY A 69 -0.31 1.62 8.06
C GLY A 69 0.42 2.27 6.89
N ALA A 70 1.54 2.93 7.18
CA ALA A 70 2.30 3.72 6.20
C ALA A 70 2.81 2.90 5.00
N VAL A 71 2.99 1.59 5.19
CA VAL A 71 3.49 0.63 4.18
C VAL A 71 2.56 -0.57 4.00
N CYS A 72 1.31 -0.50 4.46
CA CYS A 72 0.30 -1.55 4.31
C CYS A 72 0.66 -2.92 4.90
N THR A 73 1.43 -2.95 5.98
CA THR A 73 1.81 -4.19 6.69
C THR A 73 0.89 -4.55 7.85
N GLY A 74 0.00 -3.64 8.25
CA GLY A 74 -0.97 -3.88 9.34
C GLY A 74 -2.36 -4.20 8.81
N CYS A 75 -3.20 -4.81 9.65
CA CYS A 75 -4.62 -4.96 9.36
C CYS A 75 -5.42 -3.77 9.88
N GLN A 76 -6.46 -3.38 9.13
CA GLN A 76 -7.46 -2.43 9.62
C GLN A 76 -8.10 -2.96 10.91
N ALA A 77 -8.57 -2.04 11.75
CA ALA A 77 -9.25 -2.38 12.99
C ALA A 77 -10.41 -3.35 12.72
N GLY A 78 -10.52 -4.39 13.55
CA GLY A 78 -11.53 -5.43 13.37
C GLY A 78 -11.18 -6.54 12.38
N TYR A 79 -10.00 -6.48 11.74
CA TYR A 79 -9.48 -7.53 10.88
C TYR A 79 -8.16 -8.11 11.39
N TYR A 80 -7.93 -9.39 11.12
CA TYR A 80 -6.73 -10.13 11.50
C TYR A 80 -6.39 -11.22 10.46
N GLY A 81 -5.33 -11.96 10.75
CA GLY A 81 -4.78 -13.02 9.93
C GLY A 81 -3.72 -12.53 8.95
N PRO A 82 -2.99 -13.47 8.33
CA PRO A 82 -1.86 -13.19 7.44
C PRO A 82 -2.23 -12.40 6.17
N TYR A 83 -3.53 -12.25 5.88
CA TYR A 83 -4.05 -11.52 4.74
C TYR A 83 -5.06 -10.42 5.12
N CYS A 84 -5.22 -10.13 6.42
CA CYS A 84 -6.19 -9.14 6.93
C CYS A 84 -7.62 -9.33 6.39
N LYS A 85 -8.08 -10.59 6.28
CA LYS A 85 -9.42 -10.94 5.79
C LYS A 85 -10.33 -11.52 6.87
N LEU A 86 -9.76 -11.96 7.99
CA LEU A 86 -10.53 -12.58 9.06
C LEU A 86 -11.11 -11.47 9.93
N VAL A 87 -12.40 -11.55 10.23
CA VAL A 87 -13.08 -10.54 11.05
C VAL A 87 -13.01 -10.95 12.51
N CYS A 88 -12.59 -10.03 13.37
CA CYS A 88 -12.51 -10.23 14.80
C CYS A 88 -13.87 -10.64 15.39
N PRO A 89 -13.89 -11.45 16.47
CA PRO A 89 -15.12 -11.76 17.19
C PRO A 89 -15.85 -10.47 17.61
N GLY A 90 -17.16 -10.40 17.43
CA GLY A 90 -17.96 -9.19 17.63
C GLY A 90 -18.08 -8.28 16.40
N GLY A 91 -17.37 -8.60 15.30
CA GLY A 91 -17.43 -7.86 14.05
C GLY A 91 -16.39 -6.75 13.95
N SER A 92 -16.25 -6.16 12.76
CA SER A 92 -15.23 -5.13 12.51
C SER A 92 -15.52 -3.81 13.26
N CYS A 93 -16.79 -3.44 13.41
CA CYS A 93 -17.21 -2.21 14.10
C CYS A 93 -17.33 -2.37 15.63
N ASN A 94 -17.42 -3.60 16.15
CA ASN A 94 -17.61 -3.87 17.58
C ASN A 94 -16.72 -5.03 18.04
N GLN A 95 -15.45 -4.95 17.66
CA GLN A 95 -14.44 -5.96 17.98
C GLN A 95 -14.39 -6.23 19.48
N CYS A 96 -14.39 -7.52 19.86
CA CYS A 96 -14.43 -7.98 21.25
C CYS A 96 -15.57 -7.34 22.06
N ALA A 97 -16.71 -7.08 21.41
CA ALA A 97 -17.87 -6.37 21.98
C ALA A 97 -17.55 -4.99 22.57
N GLY A 98 -16.48 -4.33 22.12
CA GLY A 98 -16.02 -3.04 22.64
C GLY A 98 -15.29 -3.13 23.98
N HIS A 99 -15.07 -4.34 24.50
CA HIS A 99 -14.45 -4.60 25.80
C HIS A 99 -13.01 -5.13 25.68
N GLY A 100 -12.41 -5.09 24.48
CA GLY A 100 -11.05 -5.59 24.29
C GLY A 100 -10.44 -5.18 22.96
N THR A 101 -9.15 -5.50 22.80
CA THR A 101 -8.43 -5.34 21.55
C THR A 101 -8.28 -6.68 20.86
N CYS A 102 -8.70 -6.75 19.60
CA CYS A 102 -8.40 -7.88 18.76
C CYS A 102 -6.90 -7.86 18.39
N ARG A 103 -6.24 -9.00 18.53
CA ARG A 103 -4.85 -9.21 18.11
C ARG A 103 -4.77 -10.52 17.35
N ASP A 104 -3.83 -10.60 16.44
CA ASP A 104 -3.64 -11.76 15.56
C ASP A 104 -3.08 -13.01 16.29
N GLY A 105 -3.02 -12.98 17.63
CA GLY A 105 -2.48 -14.06 18.45
C GLY A 105 -0.97 -14.29 18.31
N VAL A 106 -0.28 -13.55 17.43
CA VAL A 106 1.17 -13.62 17.25
C VAL A 106 1.83 -12.67 18.26
N ALA A 107 2.64 -13.25 19.15
CA ALA A 107 3.49 -12.55 20.10
C ALA A 107 4.88 -12.32 19.51
#